data_AF-A0A1Z5IIF0-F1
#
_entry.id   AF-A0A1Z5IIF0-F1
#
_cell.length_a   1.000
_cell.length_b   1.000
_cell.length_c   1.000
_cell.angle_alpha   90.00
_cell.angle_beta   90.00
_cell.angle_gamma   90.00
#
_symmetry.space_group_name_H-M   'P 1'
#
loop_
_entity.id
_entity.type
_entity.pdbx_description
1 polymer ?
#
loop_
_entity_poly.entity_id
_entity_poly.type
_entity_poly.pdbx_seq_one_letter_code
_entity_poly.pdbx_strand_id
1 'polypeptide(L)'
;MTQIKIVGDIWTGKYQPALTGNRIVDTALLTQFCMKLTAFLSQQNIKLSVKVEREFSLSKIKNNDTLFLIDANIADAFPQNDLQSVNYLPIKHQDLLHGDPSNSFPSILEWLRVDLNLQQS
;
A
#
# COMPACT_ATOMS: atom_id res chain seq x y z
N MET A 1 -4.00 -5.27 13.34
CA MET A 1 -3.38 -4.27 12.43
C MET A 1 -3.67 -2.81 12.85
N THR A 2 -2.78 -1.85 12.59
CA THR A 2 -3.00 -0.41 12.95
C THR A 2 -2.82 0.59 11.81
N GLN A 3 -2.16 0.23 10.71
CA GLN A 3 -1.91 1.15 9.60
C GLN A 3 -1.80 0.46 8.23
N ILE A 4 -2.01 1.25 7.19
CA ILE A 4 -1.82 0.91 5.78
C ILE A 4 -0.76 1.85 5.19
N LYS A 5 0.21 1.28 4.49
CA LYS A 5 1.27 2.04 3.81
C LYS A 5 1.22 1.81 2.30
N ILE A 6 1.21 2.88 1.51
CA ILE A 6 1.15 2.82 0.04
C ILE A 6 2.56 2.96 -0.53
N VAL A 7 3.01 1.98 -1.32
CA VAL A 7 4.33 1.96 -1.97
C VAL A 7 4.13 2.06 -3.48
N GLY A 8 4.27 3.26 -4.02
CA GLY A 8 4.16 3.52 -5.46
C GLY A 8 5.33 4.31 -6.07
N ASP A 9 6.08 5.04 -5.25
CA ASP A 9 7.31 5.71 -5.68
C ASP A 9 8.29 5.74 -4.50
N ILE A 10 9.48 5.16 -4.72
CA ILE A 10 10.52 4.88 -3.71
C ILE A 10 11.72 5.79 -3.98
N TRP A 11 12.14 6.55 -2.98
CA TRP A 11 13.16 7.60 -3.13
C TRP A 11 14.56 7.17 -2.70
N THR A 12 14.70 6.04 -2.02
CA THR A 12 15.97 5.58 -1.44
C THR A 12 16.24 4.12 -1.76
N GLY A 13 17.52 3.73 -1.72
CA GLY A 13 17.95 2.36 -2.03
C GLY A 13 18.38 2.15 -3.49
N LYS A 14 18.66 0.91 -3.86
CA LYS A 14 19.14 0.53 -5.20
C LYS A 14 18.03 0.52 -6.26
N TYR A 15 16.79 0.29 -5.84
CA TYR A 15 15.61 0.28 -6.70
C TYR A 15 14.72 1.47 -6.34
N GLN A 16 14.59 2.42 -7.27
CA GLN A 16 13.87 3.69 -7.08
C GLN A 16 12.85 3.90 -8.21
N PRO A 17 11.79 3.06 -8.26
CA PRO A 17 10.69 3.24 -9.19
C PRO A 17 9.97 4.56 -8.92
N ALA A 18 9.51 5.18 -10.01
CA ALA A 18 8.63 6.35 -10.00
C ALA A 18 7.32 5.99 -10.72
N LEU A 19 6.22 6.67 -10.40
CA LEU A 19 4.93 6.40 -11.06
C LEU A 19 4.93 7.02 -12.46
N THR A 20 5.24 8.33 -12.55
CA THR A 20 5.27 9.09 -13.80
C THR A 20 6.65 9.61 -14.15
N GLY A 21 7.61 9.53 -13.21
CA GLY A 21 8.91 10.19 -13.31
C GLY A 21 8.88 11.66 -12.88
N ASN A 22 7.72 12.22 -12.51
CA ASN A 22 7.59 13.55 -11.95
C ASN A 22 7.16 13.48 -10.48
N ARG A 23 8.07 13.79 -9.57
CA ARG A 23 7.84 13.70 -8.11
C ARG A 23 6.66 14.51 -7.60
N ILE A 24 6.36 15.66 -8.22
CA ILE A 24 5.22 16.50 -7.82
C ILE A 24 3.92 15.79 -8.18
N VAL A 25 3.84 15.26 -9.40
CA VAL A 25 2.68 14.50 -9.89
C VAL A 25 2.50 13.21 -9.07
N ASP A 26 3.57 12.45 -8.88
CA ASP A 26 3.55 11.19 -8.11
C ASP A 26 3.09 11.42 -6.66
N THR A 27 3.51 12.53 -6.05
CA THR A 27 3.06 12.92 -4.71
C THR A 27 1.58 13.29 -4.69
N ALA A 28 1.08 14.04 -5.68
CA ALA A 28 -0.33 14.39 -5.76
C ALA A 28 -1.22 13.14 -5.93
N LEU A 29 -0.83 12.24 -6.84
CA LEU A 29 -1.56 10.99 -7.12
C LEU A 29 -1.63 10.08 -5.89
N LEU A 30 -0.50 9.84 -5.23
CA LEU A 30 -0.45 9.00 -4.03
C LEU A 30 -1.18 9.64 -2.83
N THR A 31 -1.14 10.97 -2.72
CA THR A 31 -1.92 11.70 -1.70
C THR A 31 -3.42 11.54 -1.95
N GLN A 32 -3.87 11.73 -3.19
CA GLN A 32 -5.27 11.54 -3.56
C GLN A 32 -5.73 10.10 -3.31
N PHE A 33 -4.90 9.12 -3.66
CA PHE A 33 -5.17 7.71 -3.38
C PHE A 33 -5.36 7.47 -1.87
N CYS A 34 -4.45 7.97 -1.02
CA CYS A 34 -4.55 7.85 0.43
C CYS A 34 -5.82 8.51 0.99
N MET A 35 -6.17 9.70 0.48
CA MET A 35 -7.38 10.41 0.90
C MET A 35 -8.65 9.62 0.58
N LYS A 36 -8.78 9.13 -0.66
CA LYS A 36 -9.94 8.32 -1.08
C LYS A 36 -10.05 7.02 -0.28
N LEU A 37 -8.92 6.33 -0.04
CA LEU A 37 -8.91 5.12 0.76
C LEU A 37 -9.30 5.40 2.22
N THR A 38 -8.78 6.47 2.81
CA THR A 38 -9.13 6.87 4.19
C THR A 38 -10.63 7.18 4.32
N ALA A 39 -11.19 7.89 3.33
CA ALA A 39 -12.63 8.20 3.31
C ALA A 39 -13.47 6.92 3.21
N PHE A 40 -13.10 6.00 2.32
CA PHE A 40 -13.76 4.71 2.19
C PHE A 40 -13.70 3.88 3.48
N LEU A 41 -12.52 3.74 4.10
CA LEU A 41 -12.37 3.01 5.36
C LEU A 41 -13.20 3.62 6.49
N SER A 42 -13.27 4.96 6.55
CA SER A 42 -14.09 5.67 7.52
C SER A 42 -15.59 5.37 7.35
N GLN A 43 -16.08 5.28 6.10
CA GLN A 43 -17.46 4.87 5.81
C GLN A 43 -17.75 3.43 6.28
N GLN A 44 -16.73 2.58 6.37
CA GLN A 44 -16.83 1.21 6.88
C GLN A 44 -16.60 1.12 8.40
N ASN A 45 -16.49 2.25 9.11
CA ASN A 45 -16.14 2.34 10.53
C ASN A 45 -14.76 1.75 10.88
N ILE A 46 -13.85 1.64 9.90
CA ILE A 46 -12.50 1.13 10.09
C ILE A 46 -11.56 2.30 10.35
N LYS A 47 -10.95 2.35 11.53
CA LYS A 47 -10.01 3.41 11.92
C LYS A 47 -8.56 2.93 11.77
N LEU A 48 -7.99 3.14 10.58
CA LEU A 48 -6.58 2.86 10.28
C LEU A 48 -5.89 4.10 9.72
N SER A 49 -4.61 4.27 10.03
CA SER A 49 -3.81 5.33 9.40
C SER A 49 -3.40 4.89 7.99
N VAL A 50 -3.64 5.72 6.97
CA VAL A 50 -3.18 5.49 5.59
C VAL A 50 -2.12 6.52 5.24
N LYS A 51 -0.92 6.07 4.85
CA LYS A 51 0.20 6.95 4.51
C LYS A 51 0.99 6.43 3.31
N VAL A 52 1.67 7.34 2.62
CA VAL A 52 2.63 6.98 1.58
C VAL A 52 3.95 6.54 2.22
N GLU A 53 4.54 5.45 1.73
CA GLU A 53 5.86 4.95 2.11
C GLU A 53 6.84 5.18 0.96
N ARG A 54 7.83 6.04 1.21
CA ARG A 54 8.83 6.47 0.22
C ARG A 54 10.18 5.79 0.40
N GLU A 55 10.39 5.13 1.53
CA GLU A 55 11.66 4.51 1.88
C GLU A 55 11.50 3.00 2.10
N PHE A 56 10.62 2.39 1.29
CA PHE A 56 10.29 0.98 1.37
C PHE A 56 11.55 0.13 1.23
N SER A 57 11.81 -0.71 2.24
CA SER A 57 12.93 -1.64 2.26
C SER A 57 12.57 -2.81 3.17
N LEU A 58 12.72 -4.03 2.68
CA LEU A 58 12.37 -5.26 3.41
C LEU A 58 13.10 -5.36 4.76
N SER A 59 14.38 -4.97 4.80
CA SER A 59 15.19 -4.93 6.02
C SER A 59 14.68 -3.97 7.11
N LYS A 60 13.83 -3.00 6.77
CA LYS A 60 13.25 -2.03 7.71
C LYS A 60 11.88 -2.46 8.25
N ILE A 61 11.28 -3.52 7.70
CA ILE A 61 9.97 -4.03 8.11
C ILE A 61 10.17 -4.85 9.39
N LYS A 62 9.63 -4.37 10.50
CA LYS A 62 9.85 -4.95 11.84
C LYS A 62 8.60 -5.54 12.48
N ASN A 63 7.40 -5.17 12.03
CA ASN A 63 6.16 -5.55 12.67
C ASN A 63 5.06 -5.89 11.67
N ASN A 64 4.16 -6.80 12.07
CA ASN A 64 3.04 -7.26 11.27
C ASN A 64 1.82 -6.32 11.32
N ASP A 65 1.91 -5.19 12.02
CA ASP A 65 0.79 -4.25 12.20
C ASP A 65 0.53 -3.34 11.00
N THR A 66 1.27 -3.53 9.91
CA THR A 66 1.21 -2.71 8.71
C THR A 66 0.83 -3.56 7.51
N LEU A 67 -0.24 -3.19 6.82
CA LEU A 67 -0.52 -3.69 5.47
C LEU A 67 0.15 -2.76 4.45
N PHE A 68 1.01 -3.31 3.61
CA PHE A 68 1.61 -2.59 2.49
C PHE A 68 0.76 -2.76 1.24
N LEU A 69 0.23 -1.67 0.69
CA LEU A 69 -0.35 -1.66 -0.64
C LEU A 69 0.75 -1.28 -1.62
N ILE A 70 1.28 -2.28 -2.35
CA ILE A 70 2.48 -2.12 -3.18
C ILE A 70 2.05 -2.11 -4.64
N ASP A 71 2.56 -1.18 -5.43
CA ASP A 71 2.44 -1.23 -6.89
C ASP A 71 2.88 -2.60 -7.42
N ALA A 72 2.04 -3.24 -8.22
CA ALA A 72 2.30 -4.56 -8.78
C ALA A 72 3.66 -4.60 -9.53
N ASN A 73 4.02 -3.54 -10.26
CA ASN A 73 5.31 -3.48 -10.96
C ASN A 73 6.50 -3.42 -9.98
N ILE A 74 6.30 -2.80 -8.81
CA ILE A 74 7.30 -2.78 -7.74
C ILE A 74 7.38 -4.16 -7.09
N ALA A 75 6.25 -4.80 -6.81
CA ALA A 75 6.20 -6.13 -6.21
C ALA A 75 6.87 -7.18 -7.12
N ASP A 76 6.60 -7.15 -8.43
CA ASP A 76 7.16 -8.06 -9.43
C ASP A 76 8.68 -7.89 -9.64
N ALA A 77 9.23 -6.74 -9.25
CA ALA A 77 10.67 -6.48 -9.31
C ALA A 77 11.45 -7.14 -8.16
N PHE A 78 10.78 -7.59 -7.10
CA PHE A 78 11.41 -8.34 -6.02
C PHE A 78 11.57 -9.82 -6.40
N PRO A 79 12.70 -10.45 -6.05
CA PRO A 79 12.88 -11.90 -6.17
C PRO A 79 11.72 -12.67 -5.53
N GLN A 80 11.36 -13.81 -6.13
CA GLN A 80 10.38 -14.72 -5.54
C GLN A 80 10.83 -15.08 -4.12
N ASN A 81 9.90 -14.96 -3.16
CA ASN A 81 10.05 -15.17 -1.70
C ASN A 81 10.42 -13.94 -0.87
N ASP A 82 10.97 -12.87 -1.45
CA ASP A 82 11.40 -11.70 -0.67
C ASP A 82 10.23 -10.97 0.02
N LEU A 83 9.04 -11.03 -0.58
CA LEU A 83 7.81 -10.44 -0.04
C LEU A 83 6.99 -11.40 0.83
N GLN A 84 7.38 -12.68 0.99
CA GLN A 84 6.58 -13.66 1.74
C GLN A 84 6.43 -13.33 3.23
N SER A 85 7.39 -12.62 3.80
CA SER A 85 7.36 -12.17 5.20
C SER A 85 6.69 -10.81 5.39
N VAL A 86 6.18 -10.21 4.31
CA VAL A 86 5.55 -8.90 4.33
C VAL A 86 4.04 -9.07 4.18
N ASN A 87 3.29 -8.43 5.08
CA ASN A 87 1.84 -8.27 4.89
C ASN A 87 1.61 -7.25 3.76
N TYR A 88 1.44 -7.74 2.54
CA TYR A 88 1.21 -6.87 1.39
C TYR A 88 0.02 -7.29 0.53
N LEU A 89 -0.54 -6.31 -0.17
CA LEU A 89 -1.52 -6.50 -1.24
C LEU A 89 -1.00 -5.76 -2.49
N PRO A 90 -0.85 -6.43 -3.63
CA PRO A 90 -0.47 -5.76 -4.87
C PRO A 90 -1.62 -4.88 -5.39
N ILE A 91 -1.29 -3.67 -5.82
CA ILE A 91 -2.20 -2.70 -6.42
C ILE A 91 -1.81 -2.50 -7.88
N LYS A 92 -2.80 -2.43 -8.77
CA LYS A 92 -2.54 -2.15 -10.18
C LYS A 92 -1.87 -0.79 -10.32
N HIS A 93 -0.79 -0.73 -11.09
CA HIS A 93 -0.10 0.53 -11.40
C HIS A 93 -1.06 1.63 -11.90
N GLN A 94 -2.04 1.27 -12.73
CA GLN A 94 -3.06 2.21 -13.24
C GLN A 94 -3.92 2.85 -12.15
N ASP A 95 -4.24 2.11 -11.08
CA ASP A 95 -5.03 2.64 -9.96
C ASP A 95 -4.23 3.72 -9.21
N LEU A 96 -2.90 3.53 -9.10
CA LEU A 96 -1.99 4.54 -8.54
C LEU A 96 -1.82 5.74 -9.48
N LEU A 97 -1.70 5.52 -10.80
CA LEU A 97 -1.63 6.59 -11.80
C LEU A 97 -2.89 7.46 -11.87
N HIS A 98 -4.05 6.90 -11.52
CA HIS A 98 -5.31 7.65 -11.42
C HIS A 98 -5.57 8.23 -10.03
N GLY A 99 -4.72 7.92 -9.04
CA GLY A 99 -4.96 8.27 -7.65
C GLY A 99 -6.31 7.72 -7.14
N ASP A 100 -6.70 6.53 -7.59
CA ASP A 100 -8.02 5.95 -7.33
C ASP A 100 -7.95 4.50 -6.83
N PRO A 101 -8.21 4.25 -5.53
CA PRO A 101 -8.20 2.92 -4.94
C PRO A 101 -9.47 2.09 -5.19
N SER A 102 -10.47 2.60 -5.92
CA SER A 102 -11.82 2.00 -5.95
C SER A 102 -11.83 0.54 -6.42
N ASN A 103 -10.99 0.20 -7.39
CA ASN A 103 -10.85 -1.18 -7.89
C ASN A 103 -10.27 -2.15 -6.84
N SER A 104 -9.55 -1.63 -5.86
CA SER A 104 -8.88 -2.41 -4.81
C SER A 104 -9.69 -2.51 -3.52
N PHE A 105 -10.79 -1.76 -3.38
CA PHE A 105 -11.63 -1.76 -2.19
C PHE A 105 -12.13 -3.14 -1.74
N PRO A 106 -12.66 -4.01 -2.63
CA PRO A 106 -13.14 -5.33 -2.20
C PRO A 106 -12.02 -6.16 -1.59
N SER A 107 -10.84 -6.18 -2.22
CA SER A 107 -9.68 -6.95 -1.78
C SER A 107 -9.09 -6.41 -0.47
N ILE A 108 -9.04 -5.09 -0.30
CA ILE A 108 -8.61 -4.46 0.96
C ILE A 108 -9.58 -4.83 2.09
N LEU A 109 -10.90 -4.79 1.86
CA LEU A 109 -11.87 -5.17 2.89
C LEU A 109 -11.82 -6.64 3.26
N GLU A 110 -11.70 -7.52 2.27
CA GLU A 110 -11.56 -8.95 2.50
C GLU A 110 -10.33 -9.24 3.36
N TRP A 111 -9.19 -8.65 2.99
CA TRP A 111 -7.94 -8.79 3.76
C TRP A 111 -8.11 -8.32 5.20
N LEU A 112 -8.67 -7.12 5.40
CA LEU A 112 -8.87 -6.55 6.74
C LEU A 112 -9.82 -7.39 7.59
N ARG A 113 -10.86 -7.99 7.00
CA ARG A 113 -11.78 -8.88 7.73
C ARG A 113 -11.09 -10.15 8.19
N VAL A 114 -10.26 -10.76 7.33
CA VAL A 114 -9.50 -11.96 7.69
C VAL A 114 -8.55 -11.67 8.85
N ASP A 115 -7.79 -10.57 8.78
CA ASP A 115 -6.88 -10.16 9.87
C ASP A 115 -7.64 -9.90 11.18
N LEU A 116 -8.74 -9.14 11.13
CA LEU A 116 -9.54 -8.82 12.30
C LEU A 116 -10.18 -10.05 12.96
N ASN A 117 -10.64 -11.02 12.16
CA ASN A 117 -11.21 -12.27 12.68
C ASN A 117 -10.13 -13.14 13.35
N LEU A 118 -8.91 -13.17 12.80
CA LEU A 118 -7.78 -13.89 13.40
C LEU A 118 -7.30 -13.27 14.72
N GLN A 119 -7.59 -11.99 14.97
CA GLN A 119 -7.25 -11.35 16.26
C GLN A 119 -8.30 -11.59 17.35
N GLN A 120 -9.44 -12.21 17.04
CA GLN A 120 -10.54 -12.48 18.00
C GLN A 120 -10.63 -13.95 18.45
N SER A 121 -9.83 -14.84 17.86
CA SER A 121 -9.71 -16.27 18.18
C SER A 121 -8.46 -16.55 19.01
#